data_AF-A0A1J1E3Y5-F1
#
_entry.id   AF-A0A1J1E3Y5-F1
#
_cell.length_a   1.000
_cell.length_b   1.000
_cell.length_c   1.000
_cell.angle_alpha   90.00
_cell.angle_beta   90.00
_cell.angle_gamma   90.00
#
_symmetry.space_group_name_H-M   'P 1'
#
loop_
_entity.id
_entity.type
_entity.pdbx_description
1 polymer ?
#
loop_
_entity_poly.entity_id
_entity_poly.type
_entity_poly.pdbx_seq_one_letter_code
_entity_poly.pdbx_strand_id
1 'polypeptide(L)'
;MKTNILFKHTLSLLTLGLVVFSCTRPTEGPKTKEEYEAGASEKSFVSIKSFVFTKAANSTGTPASAATPSEAYKALFIKRTPALPYTDDIYNKFEARIESDGIIKVLVPFDKTLNISAPVTLKAIITLSGKLGPNIYLGDEKTPLDSTVTSFDYDITTELIHSKLIKAEGISHSFKLSRKEKGSNPIEKVCKVVFVHDKPSADCTIGQDDFKFIVAESGINAIGNFRTINSTARAANSIVRAHYAAANTASSGSGPNDGSEAKPFEFQLRIKKSTATTPGPATDATDGELEQGADASKYFKADALKLPDGAFIEVGDTACTTPNGGGGAATVCCDVNPITGLKKTGGATGAITDLKGTSGQAKVEYKFTVVAQDGKTKKHYKLTINAEAPTAPASN
;
A
#
# COMPACT_ATOMS: atom_id res chain seq x y z
N MET A 1 9.09 16.57 66.80
CA MET A 1 8.43 17.10 65.58
C MET A 1 8.29 15.92 64.61
N LYS A 2 7.08 15.37 64.38
CA LYS A 2 6.18 15.66 63.24
C LYS A 2 6.92 15.55 61.88
N THR A 3 6.56 14.76 60.85
CA THR A 3 5.38 13.94 60.51
C THR A 3 5.71 13.06 59.27
N ASN A 4 5.05 11.89 59.17
CA ASN A 4 4.65 11.03 58.03
C ASN A 4 5.03 11.39 56.57
N ILE A 5 5.24 10.36 55.72
CA ILE A 5 4.29 9.93 54.64
C ILE A 5 4.75 8.60 53.97
N LEU A 6 3.73 7.81 53.64
CA LEU A 6 3.64 6.52 52.95
C LEU A 6 4.67 6.24 51.82
N PHE A 7 5.27 5.05 51.85
CA PHE A 7 5.59 4.27 50.66
C PHE A 7 4.64 3.06 50.61
N LYS A 8 3.63 3.12 49.74
CA LYS A 8 2.80 1.98 49.34
C LYS A 8 2.75 1.94 47.81
N HIS A 9 2.81 0.72 47.27
CA HIS A 9 2.69 0.30 45.86
C HIS A 9 3.97 0.17 45.03
N THR A 10 4.84 -0.77 45.42
CA THR A 10 5.55 -1.63 44.45
C THR A 10 4.69 -2.87 44.22
N LEU A 11 3.72 -2.78 43.30
CA LEU A 11 2.99 -3.97 42.86
C LEU A 11 3.88 -4.74 41.88
N SER A 12 4.42 -5.83 42.44
CA SER A 12 5.14 -6.91 41.79
C SER A 12 4.69 -7.21 40.37
N LEU A 13 5.68 -7.40 39.49
CA LEU A 13 5.56 -8.18 38.26
C LEU A 13 4.73 -9.45 38.53
N LEU A 14 3.54 -9.52 37.95
CA LEU A 14 2.82 -10.77 37.78
C LEU A 14 3.24 -11.31 36.41
N THR A 15 4.31 -12.11 36.42
CA THR A 15 4.61 -13.07 35.37
C THR A 15 3.39 -13.99 35.21
N LEU A 16 2.50 -13.65 34.27
CA LEU A 16 1.49 -14.57 33.78
C LEU A 16 2.20 -15.69 33.01
N GLY A 17 2.68 -16.69 33.75
CA GLY A 17 2.85 -18.04 33.24
C GLY A 17 1.46 -18.58 32.93
N LEU A 18 1.02 -18.43 31.68
CA LEU A 18 -0.15 -19.13 31.17
C LEU A 18 0.21 -20.62 31.11
N VAL A 19 -0.15 -21.36 32.16
CA VAL A 19 -0.29 -22.80 32.06
C VAL A 19 -1.52 -23.05 31.19
N VAL A 20 -1.29 -23.39 29.92
CA VAL A 20 -2.33 -23.88 29.03
C VAL A 20 -2.70 -25.28 29.54
N PHE A 21 -3.69 -25.37 30.43
CA PHE A 21 -4.36 -26.63 30.68
C PHE A 21 -5.16 -26.99 29.42
N SER A 22 -4.51 -27.67 28.49
CA SER A 22 -5.23 -28.61 27.64
C SER A 22 -5.83 -29.65 28.57
N CYS A 23 -7.16 -29.73 28.64
CA CYS A 23 -7.86 -30.73 29.42
C CYS A 23 -7.48 -32.14 28.94
N THR A 24 -6.49 -32.77 29.55
CA THR A 24 -6.44 -34.24 29.61
C THR A 24 -7.58 -34.67 30.53
N ARG A 25 -8.59 -35.32 29.93
CA ARG A 25 -9.75 -35.87 30.64
C ARG A 25 -9.27 -36.82 31.75
N PRO A 26 -9.93 -36.88 32.92
CA PRO A 26 -9.82 -38.05 33.78
C PRO A 26 -10.41 -39.26 33.03
N THR A 27 -9.71 -40.38 33.09
CA THR A 27 -10.02 -41.62 32.38
C THR A 27 -11.37 -42.18 32.85
N GLU A 28 -12.45 -41.90 32.11
CA GLU A 28 -13.72 -42.61 32.25
C GLU A 28 -13.65 -43.93 31.49
N GLY A 29 -14.19 -45.00 32.08
CA GLY A 29 -14.19 -46.36 31.53
C GLY A 29 -14.87 -46.48 30.16
N PRO A 30 -14.79 -47.65 29.50
CA PRO A 30 -15.17 -47.80 28.10
C PRO A 30 -16.67 -47.58 27.92
N LYS A 31 -17.02 -46.51 27.18
CA LYS A 31 -18.39 -46.17 26.80
C LYS A 31 -18.82 -46.88 25.51
N THR A 32 -20.10 -47.18 25.40
CA THR A 32 -20.72 -47.81 24.22
C THR A 32 -20.72 -46.86 23.01
N LYS A 33 -20.78 -47.41 21.80
CA LYS A 33 -20.71 -46.67 20.53
C LYS A 33 -21.73 -45.51 20.41
N GLU A 34 -22.91 -45.65 21.03
CA GLU A 34 -23.97 -44.63 21.02
C GLU A 34 -23.64 -43.42 21.93
N GLU A 35 -22.88 -43.61 23.02
CA GLU A 35 -22.41 -42.50 23.87
C GLU A 35 -21.24 -41.71 23.23
N TYR A 36 -20.53 -42.31 22.26
CA TYR A 36 -19.44 -41.64 21.54
C TYR A 36 -19.97 -40.63 20.51
N GLU A 37 -21.13 -40.92 19.89
CA GLU A 37 -21.73 -40.05 18.86
C GLU A 37 -22.61 -38.94 19.45
N ALA A 38 -23.25 -39.16 20.60
CA ALA A 38 -24.00 -38.11 21.32
C ALA A 38 -23.11 -37.25 22.25
N GLY A 39 -22.06 -37.82 22.87
CA GLY A 39 -21.28 -37.15 23.91
C GLY A 39 -20.07 -36.33 23.44
N ALA A 40 -19.62 -36.48 22.20
CA ALA A 40 -18.40 -35.83 21.69
C ALA A 40 -18.66 -34.54 20.88
N SER A 41 -19.89 -34.29 20.43
CA SER A 41 -20.25 -33.17 19.54
C SER A 41 -21.02 -32.02 20.23
N GLU A 42 -21.60 -32.26 21.40
CA GLU A 42 -22.49 -31.30 22.09
C GLU A 42 -21.79 -30.27 23.01
N LYS A 43 -20.46 -30.30 23.16
CA LYS A 43 -19.72 -29.39 24.07
C LYS A 43 -18.71 -28.47 23.40
N SER A 44 -18.51 -28.59 22.08
CA SER A 44 -17.62 -27.70 21.34
C SER A 44 -18.40 -26.54 20.71
N PHE A 45 -17.77 -25.37 20.68
CA PHE A 45 -18.25 -24.24 19.89
C PHE A 45 -17.89 -24.47 18.42
N VAL A 46 -18.80 -24.12 17.51
CA VAL A 46 -18.49 -24.06 16.09
C VAL A 46 -17.30 -23.12 15.85
N SER A 47 -16.42 -23.49 14.92
CA SER A 47 -15.24 -22.69 14.60
C SER A 47 -15.61 -21.49 13.74
N ILE A 48 -14.84 -20.41 13.86
CA ILE A 48 -14.96 -19.26 12.99
C ILE A 48 -14.32 -19.61 11.64
N LYS A 49 -15.08 -19.47 10.56
CA LYS A 49 -14.66 -19.72 9.18
C LYS A 49 -14.06 -18.48 8.53
N SER A 50 -14.64 -17.31 8.76
CA SER A 50 -14.11 -16.03 8.25
C SER A 50 -14.50 -14.86 9.13
N PHE A 51 -13.74 -13.77 8.99
CA PHE A 51 -13.94 -12.53 9.73
C PHE A 51 -13.68 -11.36 8.77
N VAL A 52 -14.73 -10.65 8.36
CA VAL A 52 -14.68 -9.73 7.21
C VAL A 52 -15.23 -8.35 7.57
N PHE A 53 -14.49 -7.29 7.25
CA PHE A 53 -14.99 -5.92 7.28
C PHE A 53 -15.42 -5.49 5.87
N THR A 54 -16.68 -5.10 5.69
CA THR A 54 -17.19 -4.68 4.38
C THR A 54 -17.25 -3.16 4.27
N LYS A 55 -17.09 -2.65 3.04
CA LYS A 55 -17.25 -1.23 2.74
C LYS A 55 -18.61 -0.71 3.18
N ALA A 56 -19.67 -1.45 2.84
CA ALA A 56 -21.05 -1.06 3.17
C ALA A 56 -21.28 -0.88 4.68
N ALA A 57 -20.76 -1.79 5.51
CA ALA A 57 -20.93 -1.72 6.96
C ALA A 57 -20.06 -0.65 7.63
N ASN A 58 -19.03 -0.16 6.93
CA ASN A 58 -18.03 0.78 7.47
C ASN A 58 -18.00 2.12 6.72
N SER A 59 -19.10 2.46 6.02
CA SER A 59 -19.25 3.72 5.29
C SER A 59 -20.57 4.40 5.59
N THR A 60 -20.61 5.72 5.39
CA THR A 60 -21.82 6.54 5.49
C THR A 60 -22.26 7.01 4.10
N GLY A 61 -23.58 7.07 3.86
CA GLY A 61 -24.15 7.52 2.59
C GLY A 61 -24.90 6.44 1.82
N THR A 62 -25.88 6.86 1.02
CA THR A 62 -26.72 6.00 0.18
C THR A 62 -26.93 6.71 -1.16
N PRO A 63 -26.75 6.07 -2.33
CA PRO A 63 -26.44 4.66 -2.58
C PRO A 63 -24.97 4.29 -2.33
N ALA A 64 -24.63 2.99 -2.35
CA ALA A 64 -23.30 2.46 -2.03
C ALA A 64 -22.14 3.05 -2.89
N SER A 65 -22.45 3.54 -4.11
CA SER A 65 -21.50 4.23 -4.99
C SER A 65 -21.07 5.61 -4.46
N ALA A 66 -21.84 6.21 -3.56
CA ALA A 66 -21.57 7.49 -2.91
C ALA A 66 -21.12 7.34 -1.44
N ALA A 67 -20.94 6.09 -0.97
CA ALA A 67 -20.62 5.83 0.42
C ALA A 67 -19.19 6.30 0.75
N THR A 68 -19.06 7.18 1.75
CA THR A 68 -17.79 7.66 2.29
C THR A 68 -17.37 6.75 3.44
N PRO A 69 -16.22 6.07 3.37
CA PRO A 69 -15.80 5.15 4.40
C PRO A 69 -15.23 5.88 5.59
N SER A 70 -15.31 5.23 6.75
CA SER A 70 -14.57 5.71 7.92
C SER A 70 -13.07 5.69 7.64
N GLU A 71 -12.34 6.66 8.20
CA GLU A 71 -10.87 6.71 8.09
C GLU A 71 -10.22 5.42 8.63
N ALA A 72 -10.82 4.80 9.65
CA ALA A 72 -10.37 3.54 10.20
C ALA A 72 -10.50 2.38 9.21
N TYR A 73 -11.57 2.36 8.41
CA TYR A 73 -11.73 1.36 7.35
C TYR A 73 -10.72 1.60 6.22
N LYS A 74 -10.55 2.86 5.79
CA LYS A 74 -9.53 3.22 4.78
C LYS A 74 -8.14 2.77 5.20
N ALA A 75 -7.79 2.94 6.49
CA ALA A 75 -6.50 2.54 7.06
C ALA A 75 -6.16 1.06 6.85
N LEU A 76 -7.15 0.18 6.67
CA LEU A 76 -6.92 -1.24 6.39
C LEU A 76 -6.37 -1.52 4.98
N PHE A 77 -6.31 -0.51 4.10
CA PHE A 77 -5.92 -0.67 2.69
C PHE A 77 -4.79 0.25 2.22
N ILE A 78 -4.24 1.11 3.08
CA ILE A 78 -3.23 2.13 2.71
C ILE A 78 -1.89 1.47 2.39
N LYS A 79 -1.80 0.86 1.19
CA LYS A 79 -0.61 0.20 0.68
C LYS A 79 -0.11 0.79 -0.63
N ARG A 80 -0.69 1.83 -1.25
CA ARG A 80 -0.31 2.20 -2.63
C ARG A 80 0.01 3.66 -2.81
N THR A 81 0.98 3.93 -3.67
CA THR A 81 1.36 5.28 -4.10
C THR A 81 1.33 5.37 -5.63
N PRO A 82 0.47 6.21 -6.24
CA PRO A 82 -0.56 7.00 -5.56
C PRO A 82 -1.65 6.10 -4.95
N ALA A 83 -2.37 6.63 -3.96
CA ALA A 83 -3.52 5.93 -3.38
C ALA A 83 -4.56 5.65 -4.47
N LEU A 84 -5.17 4.46 -4.44
CA LEU A 84 -6.26 4.14 -5.34
C LEU A 84 -7.51 4.96 -4.97
N PRO A 85 -8.34 5.33 -5.95
CA PRO A 85 -9.62 5.93 -5.65
C PRO A 85 -10.48 4.95 -4.84
N TYR A 86 -11.27 5.46 -3.90
CA TYR A 86 -12.11 4.60 -3.05
C TYR A 86 -13.23 3.85 -3.80
N THR A 87 -13.42 4.16 -5.09
CA THR A 87 -14.28 3.43 -6.01
C THR A 87 -13.67 2.11 -6.50
N ASP A 88 -12.39 1.85 -6.23
CA ASP A 88 -11.71 0.61 -6.60
C ASP A 88 -12.25 -0.59 -5.81
N ASP A 89 -12.38 -1.74 -6.48
CA ASP A 89 -12.97 -2.96 -5.91
C ASP A 89 -12.16 -3.55 -4.75
N ILE A 90 -10.88 -3.21 -4.62
CA ILE A 90 -10.06 -3.61 -3.48
C ILE A 90 -10.70 -3.20 -2.15
N TYR A 91 -11.42 -2.07 -2.13
CA TYR A 91 -12.05 -1.55 -0.93
C TYR A 91 -13.36 -2.25 -0.57
N ASN A 92 -13.91 -3.14 -1.41
CA ASN A 92 -15.22 -3.75 -1.15
C ASN A 92 -15.24 -4.58 0.14
N LYS A 93 -14.13 -5.26 0.46
CA LYS A 93 -13.97 -6.04 1.69
C LYS A 93 -12.51 -6.12 2.15
N PHE A 94 -12.32 -6.20 3.46
CA PHE A 94 -11.07 -6.60 4.10
C PHE A 94 -11.31 -7.89 4.88
N GLU A 95 -10.52 -8.93 4.61
CA GLU A 95 -10.63 -10.23 5.26
C GLU A 95 -9.47 -10.44 6.24
N ALA A 96 -9.80 -10.66 7.51
CA ALA A 96 -8.82 -10.89 8.55
C ALA A 96 -8.29 -12.33 8.49
N ARG A 97 -7.05 -12.54 8.96
CA ARG A 97 -6.42 -13.85 8.99
C ARG A 97 -6.82 -14.59 10.26
N ILE A 98 -7.32 -15.81 10.13
CA ILE A 98 -7.55 -16.72 11.26
C ILE A 98 -6.29 -17.56 11.42
N GLU A 99 -5.59 -17.44 12.55
CA GLU A 99 -4.36 -18.21 12.80
C GLU A 99 -4.62 -19.51 13.56
N SER A 100 -5.61 -19.49 14.45
CA SER A 100 -6.08 -20.65 15.20
C SER A 100 -7.52 -20.40 15.65
N ASP A 101 -8.18 -21.43 16.18
CA ASP A 101 -9.54 -21.31 16.67
C ASP A 101 -9.61 -20.34 17.86
N GLY A 102 -10.07 -19.11 17.60
CA GLY A 102 -10.14 -18.02 18.58
C GLY A 102 -9.06 -16.94 18.46
N ILE A 103 -8.14 -16.98 17.48
CA ILE A 103 -7.22 -15.85 17.21
C ILE A 103 -7.41 -15.34 15.78
N ILE A 104 -7.87 -14.10 15.68
CA ILE A 104 -8.13 -13.37 14.45
C ILE A 104 -7.14 -12.21 14.35
N LYS A 105 -6.28 -12.20 13.34
CA LYS A 105 -5.34 -11.11 13.07
C LYS A 105 -5.85 -10.20 11.95
N VAL A 106 -5.98 -8.92 12.27
CA VAL A 106 -6.22 -7.86 11.31
C VAL A 106 -4.86 -7.24 10.96
N LEU A 107 -4.36 -7.53 9.76
CA LEU A 107 -3.07 -7.05 9.28
C LEU A 107 -3.24 -5.64 8.68
N VAL A 108 -3.02 -4.63 9.50
CA VAL A 108 -3.10 -3.23 9.08
C VAL A 108 -1.84 -2.90 8.25
N PRO A 109 -1.96 -2.37 7.03
CA PRO A 109 -0.81 -1.90 6.26
C PRO A 109 0.14 -1.02 7.08
N PHE A 110 1.45 -1.28 6.98
CA PHE A 110 2.46 -0.51 7.69
C PHE A 110 2.44 0.94 7.23
N ASP A 111 2.17 1.84 8.18
CA ASP A 111 2.11 3.27 7.95
C ASP A 111 2.62 3.98 9.22
N LYS A 112 3.74 4.68 9.09
CA LYS A 112 4.37 5.42 10.21
C LYS A 112 3.56 6.65 10.64
N THR A 113 2.67 7.13 9.77
CA THR A 113 1.85 8.32 9.99
C THR A 113 0.48 8.01 10.59
N LEU A 114 0.10 6.73 10.63
CA LEU A 114 -1.20 6.29 11.12
C LEU A 114 -1.37 6.59 12.63
N ASN A 115 -2.32 7.47 12.93
CA ASN A 115 -2.60 7.92 14.30
C ASN A 115 -4.10 8.18 14.53
N ILE A 116 -4.92 7.15 14.44
CA ILE A 116 -6.33 7.19 14.82
C ILE A 116 -6.42 6.83 16.31
N SER A 117 -6.27 7.84 17.17
CA SER A 117 -6.22 7.67 18.62
C SER A 117 -7.58 7.76 19.31
N ALA A 118 -8.55 8.42 18.70
CA ALA A 118 -9.93 8.39 19.17
C ALA A 118 -10.53 6.99 18.89
N PRO A 119 -11.26 6.38 19.86
CA PRO A 119 -11.94 5.13 19.64
C PRO A 119 -12.93 5.21 18.46
N VAL A 120 -12.83 4.27 17.55
CA VAL A 120 -13.64 4.13 16.34
C VAL A 120 -14.20 2.71 16.26
N THR A 121 -15.47 2.58 15.85
CA THR A 121 -16.10 1.28 15.70
C THR A 121 -15.97 0.78 14.26
N LEU A 122 -15.34 -0.38 14.10
CA LEU A 122 -15.34 -1.15 12.85
C LEU A 122 -16.36 -2.29 12.97
N LYS A 123 -17.20 -2.44 11.95
CA LYS A 123 -18.21 -3.50 11.86
C LYS A 123 -17.66 -4.66 11.05
N ALA A 124 -17.60 -5.84 11.66
CA ALA A 124 -17.18 -7.07 11.03
C ALA A 124 -18.35 -8.06 10.92
N ILE A 125 -18.30 -8.92 9.90
CA ILE A 125 -19.18 -10.07 9.74
C ILE A 125 -18.37 -11.31 10.10
N ILE A 126 -18.83 -12.04 11.12
CA ILE A 126 -18.25 -13.32 11.52
C ILE A 126 -19.05 -14.42 10.82
N THR A 127 -18.37 -15.27 10.04
CA THR A 127 -18.99 -16.47 9.46
C THR A 127 -18.48 -17.70 10.18
N LEU A 128 -19.38 -18.63 10.48
CA LEU A 128 -19.11 -19.87 11.20
C LEU A 128 -18.96 -21.03 10.22
N SER A 129 -18.28 -22.10 10.64
CA SER A 129 -18.14 -23.33 9.83
C SER A 129 -19.43 -24.15 9.73
N GLY A 130 -20.44 -23.83 10.54
CA GLY A 130 -21.75 -24.45 10.58
C GLY A 130 -22.74 -23.60 11.38
N LYS A 131 -23.91 -24.18 11.69
CA LYS A 131 -24.92 -23.51 12.53
C LYS A 131 -24.38 -23.33 13.96
N LEU A 132 -24.74 -22.21 14.59
CA LEU A 132 -24.25 -21.85 15.93
C LEU A 132 -24.72 -22.82 17.03
N GLY A 133 -25.95 -23.32 16.94
CA GLY A 133 -26.58 -24.14 17.97
C GLY A 133 -27.28 -23.31 19.05
N PRO A 134 -28.10 -23.95 19.90
CA PRO A 134 -28.93 -23.26 20.88
C PRO A 134 -28.11 -22.65 22.04
N ASN A 135 -28.72 -21.70 22.74
CA ASN A 135 -28.26 -21.15 24.02
C ASN A 135 -26.84 -20.56 24.00
N ILE A 136 -26.40 -20.02 22.85
CA ILE A 136 -25.12 -19.32 22.72
C ILE A 136 -25.33 -17.81 22.80
N TYR A 137 -24.58 -17.16 23.68
CA TYR A 137 -24.59 -15.73 23.94
C TYR A 137 -23.28 -15.10 23.48
N LEU A 138 -23.37 -13.88 22.94
CA LEU A 138 -22.22 -13.07 22.57
C LEU A 138 -21.90 -12.08 23.71
N GLY A 139 -20.71 -12.18 24.29
CA GLY A 139 -20.31 -11.36 25.43
C GLY A 139 -21.28 -11.54 26.62
N ASP A 140 -21.75 -10.41 27.15
CA ASP A 140 -22.66 -10.34 28.30
C ASP A 140 -24.13 -10.11 27.88
N GLU A 141 -24.45 -10.35 26.59
CA GLU A 141 -25.82 -10.20 26.09
C GLU A 141 -26.81 -11.14 26.80
N LYS A 142 -28.04 -10.64 27.00
CA LYS A 142 -29.12 -11.40 27.67
C LYS A 142 -29.90 -12.30 26.73
N THR A 143 -29.82 -12.05 25.43
CA THR A 143 -30.54 -12.80 24.40
C THR A 143 -29.54 -13.72 23.72
N PRO A 144 -29.85 -15.01 23.55
CA PRO A 144 -28.98 -15.88 22.77
C PRO A 144 -29.05 -15.46 21.31
N LEU A 145 -27.94 -15.65 20.60
CA LEU A 145 -27.91 -15.61 19.15
C LEU A 145 -28.85 -16.68 18.57
N ASP A 146 -29.38 -16.43 17.37
CA ASP A 146 -30.21 -17.40 16.65
C ASP A 146 -29.42 -18.70 16.41
N SER A 147 -29.98 -19.82 16.82
CA SER A 147 -29.31 -21.13 16.77
C SER A 147 -29.05 -21.62 15.36
N THR A 148 -29.73 -21.06 14.36
CA THR A 148 -29.67 -21.47 12.96
C THR A 148 -28.73 -20.61 12.12
N VAL A 149 -28.28 -19.46 12.63
CA VAL A 149 -27.41 -18.58 11.86
C VAL A 149 -26.05 -19.21 11.62
N THR A 150 -25.50 -18.91 10.44
CA THR A 150 -24.12 -19.24 10.05
C THR A 150 -23.23 -18.00 10.04
N SER A 151 -23.79 -16.81 10.28
CA SER A 151 -23.07 -15.55 10.35
C SER A 151 -23.79 -14.54 11.22
N PHE A 152 -23.04 -13.64 11.84
CA PHE A 152 -23.58 -12.50 12.59
C PHE A 152 -22.59 -11.32 12.57
N ASP A 153 -23.11 -10.12 12.83
CA ASP A 153 -22.33 -8.91 12.90
C ASP A 153 -21.65 -8.76 14.26
N TYR A 154 -20.46 -8.16 14.27
CA TYR A 154 -19.70 -7.87 15.47
C TYR A 154 -19.03 -6.50 15.37
N ASP A 155 -19.31 -5.65 16.35
CA ASP A 155 -18.76 -4.31 16.46
C ASP A 155 -17.45 -4.33 17.25
N ILE A 156 -16.41 -3.72 16.69
CA ILE A 156 -15.09 -3.60 17.33
C ILE A 156 -14.77 -2.13 17.52
N THR A 157 -14.82 -1.66 18.76
CA THR A 157 -14.36 -0.31 19.10
C THR A 157 -12.87 -0.35 19.38
N THR A 158 -12.06 0.23 18.49
CA THR A 158 -10.61 0.21 18.55
C THR A 158 -10.00 1.58 18.30
N GLU A 159 -8.71 1.71 18.58
CA GLU A 159 -7.84 2.74 18.01
C GLU A 159 -6.95 2.09 16.93
N LEU A 160 -6.34 2.88 16.05
CA LEU A 160 -5.33 2.42 15.09
C LEU A 160 -4.15 3.39 15.13
N ILE A 161 -3.14 3.05 15.94
CA ILE A 161 -1.97 3.90 16.18
C ILE A 161 -0.70 3.11 15.86
N HIS A 162 0.14 3.66 14.99
CA HIS A 162 1.39 3.05 14.55
C HIS A 162 2.22 2.46 15.71
N SER A 163 2.49 3.25 16.75
CA SER A 163 3.34 2.87 17.90
C SER A 163 2.81 1.68 18.72
N LYS A 164 1.51 1.37 18.63
CA LYS A 164 0.89 0.18 19.25
C LYS A 164 0.81 -0.98 18.26
N LEU A 165 0.52 -0.70 16.99
CA LEU A 165 0.39 -1.70 15.93
C LEU A 165 1.71 -2.39 15.56
N ILE A 166 2.87 -1.73 15.74
CA ILE A 166 4.19 -2.34 15.49
C ILE A 166 4.61 -3.37 16.54
N LYS A 167 3.93 -3.41 17.69
CA LYS A 167 4.27 -4.35 18.76
C LYS A 167 3.68 -5.72 18.45
N ALA A 168 4.33 -6.78 18.91
CA ALA A 168 3.90 -8.15 18.65
C ALA A 168 2.51 -8.45 19.25
N GLU A 169 2.18 -7.85 20.39
CA GLU A 169 0.87 -7.94 21.03
C GLU A 169 -0.23 -7.16 20.28
N GLY A 170 0.16 -6.16 19.50
CA GLY A 170 -0.74 -5.27 18.78
C GLY A 170 -1.75 -4.55 19.66
N ILE A 171 -2.86 -4.15 19.05
CA ILE A 171 -4.06 -3.66 19.73
C ILE A 171 -5.06 -4.81 19.72
N SER A 172 -5.43 -5.30 20.90
CA SER A 172 -6.26 -6.51 20.99
C SER A 172 -7.60 -6.28 21.66
N HIS A 173 -8.63 -6.92 21.10
CA HIS A 173 -9.98 -7.00 21.64
C HIS A 173 -10.35 -8.46 21.81
N SER A 174 -11.10 -8.76 22.86
CA SER A 174 -11.61 -10.10 23.09
C SER A 174 -13.13 -10.06 23.17
N PHE A 175 -13.78 -11.03 22.56
CA PHE A 175 -15.17 -11.35 22.81
C PHE A 175 -15.31 -12.78 23.27
N LYS A 176 -16.43 -13.07 23.90
CA LYS A 176 -16.74 -14.40 24.41
C LYS A 176 -17.97 -14.94 23.70
N LEU A 177 -17.92 -16.21 23.35
CA LEU A 177 -19.11 -17.01 23.11
C LEU A 177 -19.35 -17.84 24.36
N SER A 178 -20.54 -17.73 24.93
CA SER A 178 -20.92 -18.45 26.15
C SER A 178 -22.11 -19.35 25.87
N ARG A 179 -22.00 -20.65 26.17
CA ARG A 179 -23.13 -21.57 26.12
C ARG A 179 -23.62 -21.80 27.55
N LYS A 180 -24.90 -21.51 27.81
CA LYS A 180 -25.50 -21.67 29.13
C LYS A 180 -26.74 -22.55 29.07
N GLU A 181 -26.62 -23.77 29.60
CA GLU A 181 -27.75 -24.67 29.78
C GLU A 181 -28.43 -24.43 31.14
N LYS A 182 -29.70 -24.82 31.25
CA LYS A 182 -30.47 -24.65 32.48
C LYS A 182 -29.81 -25.45 33.61
N GLY A 183 -29.44 -24.75 34.68
CA GLY A 183 -28.87 -25.37 35.89
C GLY A 183 -27.39 -25.77 35.77
N SER A 184 -26.70 -25.40 34.69
CA SER A 184 -25.27 -25.63 34.54
C SER A 184 -24.47 -24.32 34.61
N ASN A 185 -23.19 -24.43 34.97
CA ASN A 185 -22.24 -23.34 34.74
C ASN A 185 -22.06 -23.11 33.23
N PRO A 186 -21.82 -21.86 32.79
CA PRO A 186 -21.57 -21.56 31.40
C PRO A 186 -20.25 -22.16 30.92
N ILE A 187 -20.23 -22.65 29.68
CA ILE A 187 -19.00 -23.00 28.96
C ILE A 187 -18.63 -21.78 28.12
N GLU A 188 -17.38 -21.33 28.18
CA GLU A 188 -16.92 -20.13 27.48
C GLU A 188 -15.86 -20.44 26.42
N LYS A 189 -15.93 -19.76 25.28
CA LYS A 189 -14.84 -19.65 24.31
C LYS A 189 -14.50 -18.19 24.12
N VAL A 190 -13.24 -17.85 24.40
CA VAL A 190 -12.71 -16.50 24.21
C VAL A 190 -12.10 -16.42 22.82
N CYS A 191 -12.57 -15.47 22.02
CA CYS A 191 -12.01 -15.13 20.73
C CYS A 191 -11.29 -13.78 20.85
N LYS A 192 -10.07 -13.72 20.35
CA LYS A 192 -9.22 -12.53 20.37
C LYS A 192 -9.04 -12.00 18.94
N VAL A 193 -9.41 -10.75 18.73
CA VAL A 193 -9.09 -9.98 17.53
C VAL A 193 -7.87 -9.13 17.84
N VAL A 194 -6.85 -9.20 16.99
CA VAL A 194 -5.58 -8.49 17.18
C VAL A 194 -5.28 -7.68 15.92
N PHE A 195 -5.26 -6.36 16.07
CA PHE A 195 -4.77 -5.45 15.04
C PHE A 195 -3.26 -5.31 15.21
N VAL A 196 -2.52 -5.64 14.16
CA VAL A 196 -1.07 -5.48 14.08
C VAL A 196 -0.71 -4.92 12.72
N HIS A 197 0.41 -4.21 12.65
CA HIS A 197 0.95 -3.86 11.35
C HIS A 197 1.40 -5.12 10.60
N ASP A 198 1.19 -5.12 9.30
CA ASP A 198 1.90 -6.06 8.45
C ASP A 198 3.40 -5.77 8.44
N LYS A 199 4.17 -6.74 7.92
CA LYS A 199 5.61 -6.56 7.78
C LYS A 199 5.83 -5.48 6.70
N PRO A 200 6.56 -4.39 7.00
CA PRO A 200 6.83 -3.38 5.99
C PRO A 200 7.62 -3.97 4.84
N SER A 201 7.23 -3.63 3.62
CA SER A 201 7.98 -3.98 2.42
C SER A 201 9.29 -3.20 2.35
N ALA A 202 10.36 -3.88 1.96
CA ALA A 202 11.63 -3.27 1.58
C ALA A 202 11.70 -2.99 0.07
N ASP A 203 10.65 -3.30 -0.69
CA ASP A 203 10.63 -3.07 -2.13
C ASP A 203 10.42 -1.59 -2.44
N CYS A 204 11.31 -1.07 -3.27
CA CYS A 204 11.34 0.29 -3.79
C CYS A 204 11.75 0.30 -5.27
N THR A 205 11.57 -0.83 -5.96
CA THR A 205 12.01 -1.01 -7.34
C THR A 205 10.95 -0.52 -8.32
N ILE A 206 11.31 0.43 -9.17
CA ILE A 206 10.55 0.71 -10.40
C ILE A 206 11.02 -0.28 -11.47
N GLY A 207 10.09 -1.07 -12.02
CA GLY A 207 10.39 -1.97 -13.13
C GLY A 207 10.78 -1.21 -14.40
N GLN A 208 11.53 -1.86 -15.29
CA GLN A 208 12.08 -1.22 -16.50
C GLN A 208 10.99 -0.61 -17.40
N ASP A 209 9.79 -1.17 -17.37
CA ASP A 209 8.66 -0.72 -18.16
C ASP A 209 7.72 0.24 -17.41
N ASP A 210 7.96 0.50 -16.12
CA ASP A 210 6.95 1.07 -15.21
C ASP A 210 6.93 2.59 -15.10
N PHE A 211 7.96 3.27 -15.61
CA PHE A 211 7.98 4.73 -15.69
C PHE A 211 7.16 5.21 -16.89
N LYS A 212 5.91 5.62 -16.62
CA LYS A 212 4.85 5.83 -17.64
C LYS A 212 4.18 7.20 -17.53
N PHE A 213 3.70 7.68 -18.67
CA PHE A 213 2.94 8.91 -18.83
C PHE A 213 1.60 8.60 -19.51
N ILE A 214 0.53 9.22 -19.06
CA ILE A 214 -0.78 9.24 -19.72
C ILE A 214 -0.81 10.45 -20.66
N VAL A 215 -1.05 10.20 -21.94
CA VAL A 215 -1.15 11.26 -22.95
C VAL A 215 -2.43 12.07 -22.76
N ALA A 216 -2.33 13.40 -22.76
CA ALA A 216 -3.46 14.32 -22.65
C ALA A 216 -3.66 15.11 -23.96
N GLU A 217 -4.87 15.59 -24.22
CA GLU A 217 -5.17 16.40 -25.42
C GLU A 217 -4.35 17.69 -25.47
N SER A 218 -4.16 18.35 -24.31
CA SER A 218 -3.36 19.57 -24.18
C SER A 218 -2.73 19.69 -22.78
N GLY A 219 -1.85 20.67 -22.58
CA GLY A 219 -1.20 20.94 -21.29
C GLY A 219 -0.12 19.93 -20.92
N ILE A 220 -0.22 19.36 -19.71
CA ILE A 220 0.73 18.37 -19.19
C ILE A 220 0.59 17.07 -19.98
N ASN A 221 1.70 16.49 -20.42
CA ASN A 221 1.71 15.30 -21.28
C ASN A 221 0.90 15.49 -22.59
N ALA A 222 0.85 16.71 -23.13
CA ALA A 222 0.11 17.00 -24.36
C ALA A 222 0.53 16.07 -25.53
N ILE A 223 -0.43 15.65 -26.35
CA ILE A 223 -0.22 14.80 -27.55
C ILE A 223 0.97 15.30 -28.38
N GLY A 224 1.04 16.61 -28.63
CA GLY A 224 2.10 17.23 -29.44
C GLY A 224 3.51 17.20 -28.84
N ASN A 225 3.67 16.70 -27.61
CA ASN A 225 4.98 16.48 -27.01
C ASN A 225 5.55 15.11 -27.38
N PHE A 226 4.68 14.14 -27.71
CA PHE A 226 5.05 12.75 -27.96
C PHE A 226 5.05 12.43 -29.45
N ARG A 227 5.93 11.49 -29.83
CA ARG A 227 6.16 11.11 -31.21
C ARG A 227 4.90 10.51 -31.85
N THR A 228 4.63 10.98 -33.06
CA THR A 228 3.67 10.45 -34.02
C THR A 228 4.12 9.08 -34.52
N ILE A 229 3.22 8.09 -34.53
CA ILE A 229 3.50 6.74 -35.03
C ILE A 229 2.72 6.54 -36.32
N ASN A 230 3.40 6.26 -37.43
CA ASN A 230 2.75 6.02 -38.73
C ASN A 230 1.79 7.15 -39.14
N SER A 231 2.25 8.41 -39.11
CA SER A 231 1.43 9.61 -39.36
C SER A 231 0.24 9.79 -38.42
N THR A 232 0.12 8.98 -37.38
CA THR A 232 -0.99 9.01 -36.42
C THR A 232 -0.49 9.57 -35.10
N ALA A 233 -1.10 10.66 -34.66
CA ALA A 233 -0.83 11.24 -33.35
C ALA A 233 -1.22 10.23 -32.25
N ARG A 234 -0.59 10.33 -31.09
CA ARG A 234 -0.99 9.52 -29.93
C ARG A 234 -2.46 9.82 -29.59
N ALA A 235 -3.21 8.79 -29.24
CA ALA A 235 -4.54 8.97 -28.68
C ALA A 235 -4.44 9.54 -27.26
N ALA A 236 -5.37 10.41 -26.90
CA ALA A 236 -5.55 10.78 -25.49
C ALA A 236 -5.82 9.54 -24.64
N ASN A 237 -5.35 9.56 -23.39
CA ASN A 237 -5.37 8.44 -22.44
C ASN A 237 -4.51 7.22 -22.84
N SER A 238 -3.77 7.28 -23.96
CA SER A 238 -2.76 6.26 -24.27
C SER A 238 -1.55 6.39 -23.33
N ILE A 239 -0.75 5.32 -23.26
CA ILE A 239 0.45 5.27 -22.41
C ILE A 239 1.70 5.45 -23.26
N VAL A 240 2.57 6.36 -22.84
CA VAL A 240 3.97 6.44 -23.29
C VAL A 240 4.87 5.98 -22.15
N ARG A 241 5.85 5.12 -22.44
CA ARG A 241 6.83 4.62 -21.47
C ARG A 241 8.13 5.37 -21.66
N ALA A 242 8.75 5.84 -20.57
CA ALA A 242 10.15 6.26 -20.66
C ALA A 242 11.02 5.04 -20.93
N HIS A 243 12.06 5.22 -21.74
CA HIS A 243 13.03 4.18 -21.95
C HIS A 243 13.88 3.97 -20.70
N TYR A 244 13.89 2.76 -20.17
CA TYR A 244 14.88 2.38 -19.17
C TYR A 244 16.24 2.21 -19.84
N ALA A 245 17.17 3.11 -19.51
CA ALA A 245 18.55 2.95 -19.93
C ALA A 245 19.15 1.78 -19.15
N ALA A 246 19.09 0.60 -19.76
CA ALA A 246 19.72 -0.60 -19.23
C ALA A 246 21.17 -0.27 -18.89
N ALA A 247 21.65 -0.83 -17.77
CA ALA A 247 23.01 -0.63 -17.31
C ALA A 247 24.00 -1.32 -18.26
N ASN A 248 24.21 -0.78 -19.47
CA ASN A 248 25.15 -1.33 -20.43
C ASN A 248 26.49 -0.61 -20.29
N THR A 249 27.43 -1.34 -19.69
CA THR A 249 28.88 -1.30 -19.93
C THR A 249 29.52 0.07 -19.97
N ALA A 250 30.14 0.45 -18.85
CA ALA A 250 31.31 1.32 -18.74
C ALA A 250 31.58 2.23 -19.96
N SER A 251 30.72 3.24 -20.16
CA SER A 251 31.10 4.36 -21.00
C SER A 251 32.01 5.24 -20.15
N SER A 252 33.33 5.10 -20.37
CA SER A 252 34.40 5.89 -19.73
C SER A 252 34.34 5.95 -18.20
N GLY A 253 34.90 4.93 -17.53
CA GLY A 253 35.35 5.02 -16.12
C GLY A 253 34.28 4.91 -15.04
N SER A 254 33.00 4.92 -15.36
CA SER A 254 31.90 4.72 -14.40
C SER A 254 31.19 3.39 -14.70
N GLY A 255 31.23 2.46 -13.74
CA GLY A 255 30.54 1.16 -13.84
C GLY A 255 29.02 1.29 -14.00
N PRO A 256 28.29 0.17 -14.17
CA PRO A 256 26.84 0.16 -14.43
C PRO A 256 26.03 0.94 -13.39
N ASN A 257 24.89 1.51 -13.82
CA ASN A 257 23.89 2.07 -12.91
C ASN A 257 23.42 0.99 -11.94
N ASP A 258 23.63 1.20 -10.64
CA ASP A 258 23.35 0.23 -9.58
C ASP A 258 22.23 0.70 -8.64
N GLY A 259 21.65 1.88 -8.88
CA GLY A 259 20.60 2.46 -8.07
C GLY A 259 21.11 3.16 -6.80
N SER A 260 22.43 3.32 -6.64
CA SER A 260 23.02 4.20 -5.63
C SER A 260 22.85 5.67 -6.03
N GLU A 261 23.02 6.59 -5.07
CA GLU A 261 22.94 8.03 -5.33
C GLU A 261 23.92 8.51 -6.40
N ALA A 262 25.13 7.92 -6.42
CA ALA A 262 26.17 8.24 -7.40
C ALA A 262 25.86 7.66 -8.79
N LYS A 263 25.09 6.56 -8.86
CA LYS A 263 24.76 5.85 -10.09
C LYS A 263 23.28 5.45 -10.12
N PRO A 264 22.37 6.43 -10.18
CA PRO A 264 20.95 6.18 -10.14
C PRO A 264 20.51 5.37 -11.35
N PHE A 265 19.44 4.58 -11.20
CA PHE A 265 18.79 3.98 -12.37
C PHE A 265 18.18 5.08 -13.24
N GLU A 266 18.36 4.97 -14.56
CA GLU A 266 17.98 6.03 -15.48
C GLU A 266 16.81 5.63 -16.38
N PHE A 267 15.80 6.49 -16.40
CA PHE A 267 14.73 6.52 -17.39
C PHE A 267 14.93 7.71 -18.32
N GLN A 268 14.52 7.58 -19.58
CA GLN A 268 14.77 8.59 -20.61
C GLN A 268 13.51 8.88 -21.41
N LEU A 269 13.20 10.16 -21.60
CA LEU A 269 12.35 10.64 -22.68
C LEU A 269 13.28 11.13 -23.80
N ARG A 270 13.35 10.35 -24.87
CA ARG A 270 14.32 10.56 -25.95
C ARG A 270 13.71 11.34 -27.11
N ILE A 271 14.50 12.21 -27.70
CA ILE A 271 14.15 12.94 -28.92
C ILE A 271 14.01 11.93 -30.04
N LYS A 272 12.96 12.07 -30.87
CA LYS A 272 12.81 11.21 -32.04
C LYS A 272 14.05 11.22 -32.92
N LYS A 273 14.38 10.07 -33.53
CA LYS A 273 15.41 10.02 -34.58
C LYS A 273 14.97 10.83 -35.79
N SER A 274 15.92 11.51 -36.41
CA SER A 274 15.72 12.13 -37.72
C SER A 274 15.36 11.11 -38.80
N THR A 275 15.84 9.87 -38.66
CA THR A 275 15.54 8.73 -39.55
C THR A 275 14.27 7.98 -39.20
N ALA A 276 13.48 8.44 -38.22
CA ALA A 276 12.18 7.87 -37.92
C ALA A 276 11.24 8.21 -39.10
N THR A 277 11.27 7.38 -40.14
CA THR A 277 10.48 7.59 -41.35
C THR A 277 9.03 7.17 -41.12
N THR A 278 8.13 7.90 -41.78
CA THR A 278 6.76 7.45 -41.96
C THR A 278 6.58 7.02 -43.41
N PRO A 279 5.96 5.85 -43.71
CA PRO A 279 5.51 4.79 -42.80
C PRO A 279 6.62 3.75 -42.53
N GLY A 280 6.70 3.26 -41.30
CA GLY A 280 7.66 2.21 -40.90
C GLY A 280 7.27 1.61 -39.55
N PRO A 281 7.79 0.43 -39.14
CA PRO A 281 7.50 -0.18 -37.85
C PRO A 281 8.17 0.58 -36.68
N ALA A 282 7.90 1.88 -36.58
CA ALA A 282 8.59 2.82 -35.70
C ALA A 282 8.08 2.65 -34.27
N THR A 283 8.92 2.06 -33.41
CA THR A 283 8.61 1.84 -31.99
C THR A 283 9.33 2.87 -31.13
N ASP A 284 8.78 3.16 -29.96
CA ASP A 284 9.44 4.09 -29.03
C ASP A 284 10.81 3.56 -28.63
N ALA A 285 10.93 2.25 -28.40
CA ALA A 285 12.18 1.58 -28.07
C ALA A 285 13.34 1.94 -29.01
N THR A 286 13.06 2.03 -30.32
CA THR A 286 14.07 2.26 -31.37
C THR A 286 14.20 3.72 -31.77
N ASP A 287 13.11 4.49 -31.75
CA ASP A 287 13.02 5.77 -32.46
C ASP A 287 12.83 6.97 -31.54
N GLY A 288 12.67 6.77 -30.23
CA GLY A 288 12.45 7.82 -29.24
C GLY A 288 10.98 8.16 -29.01
N GLU A 289 10.71 8.72 -27.83
CA GLU A 289 9.36 8.99 -27.33
C GLU A 289 8.83 10.38 -27.68
N LEU A 290 9.72 11.37 -27.83
CA LEU A 290 9.37 12.78 -28.01
C LEU A 290 9.32 13.16 -29.49
N GLU A 291 8.33 13.97 -29.89
CA GLU A 291 8.20 14.45 -31.28
C GLU A 291 9.35 15.38 -31.70
N GLN A 292 9.94 16.07 -30.73
CA GLN A 292 11.10 16.96 -30.87
C GLN A 292 11.70 17.20 -29.49
N GLY A 293 12.81 17.93 -29.41
CA GLY A 293 13.33 18.35 -28.11
C GLY A 293 12.29 19.18 -27.36
N ALA A 294 12.05 18.81 -26.12
CA ALA A 294 11.16 19.49 -25.20
C ALA A 294 11.81 20.79 -24.71
N ASP A 295 11.14 21.91 -24.96
CA ASP A 295 11.51 23.21 -24.41
C ASP A 295 10.83 23.49 -23.06
N ALA A 296 11.07 24.67 -22.48
CA ALA A 296 10.54 25.06 -21.17
C ALA A 296 9.00 25.24 -21.10
N SER A 297 8.29 25.15 -22.23
CA SER A 297 6.81 25.14 -22.31
C SER A 297 6.22 23.73 -22.40
N LYS A 298 7.06 22.70 -22.49
CA LYS A 298 6.64 21.30 -22.62
C LYS A 298 6.64 20.65 -21.24
N TYR A 299 5.44 20.49 -20.68
CA TYR A 299 5.20 20.00 -19.32
C TYR A 299 4.88 18.51 -19.30
N PHE A 300 5.40 17.81 -18.29
CA PHE A 300 5.22 16.38 -18.09
C PHE A 300 4.84 16.04 -16.65
N LYS A 301 4.27 14.85 -16.46
CA LYS A 301 4.18 14.14 -15.16
C LYS A 301 4.07 12.64 -15.41
N ALA A 302 4.74 11.83 -14.62
CA ALA A 302 4.67 10.37 -14.67
C ALA A 302 3.39 9.85 -13.96
N ASP A 303 2.23 10.29 -14.42
CA ASP A 303 0.91 10.01 -13.82
C ASP A 303 0.43 8.56 -13.97
N ALA A 304 1.08 7.77 -14.83
CA ALA A 304 0.88 6.33 -14.92
C ALA A 304 1.94 5.51 -14.15
N LEU A 305 2.95 6.15 -13.54
CA LEU A 305 3.91 5.46 -12.67
C LEU A 305 3.21 5.01 -11.38
N LYS A 306 3.31 3.71 -11.09
CA LYS A 306 2.87 3.10 -9.83
C LYS A 306 4.10 2.60 -9.09
N LEU A 307 4.24 2.99 -7.83
CA LEU A 307 5.33 2.51 -6.98
C LEU A 307 4.94 1.15 -6.37
N PRO A 308 5.94 0.37 -5.90
CA PRO A 308 5.67 -0.76 -5.02
C PRO A 308 4.80 -0.35 -3.84
N ASP A 309 4.05 -1.32 -3.33
CA ASP A 309 3.09 -1.07 -2.28
C ASP A 309 3.79 -0.48 -1.02
N GLY A 310 3.36 0.71 -0.61
CA GLY A 310 3.83 1.47 0.54
C GLY A 310 5.08 2.31 0.28
N ALA A 311 5.71 2.18 -0.89
CA ALA A 311 6.83 3.02 -1.28
C ALA A 311 6.37 4.44 -1.62
N PHE A 312 7.23 5.42 -1.42
CA PHE A 312 6.97 6.82 -1.76
C PHE A 312 8.19 7.48 -2.39
N ILE A 313 7.97 8.62 -3.05
CA ILE A 313 9.06 9.41 -3.62
C ILE A 313 9.52 10.44 -2.59
N GLU A 314 10.83 10.43 -2.33
CA GLU A 314 11.56 11.47 -1.64
C GLU A 314 12.35 12.28 -2.68
N VAL A 315 12.21 13.60 -2.66
CA VAL A 315 12.99 14.54 -3.48
C VAL A 315 13.88 15.38 -2.57
N GLY A 316 15.03 15.79 -3.10
CA GLY A 316 15.98 16.64 -2.40
C GLY A 316 15.48 18.07 -2.25
N ASP A 317 16.27 18.87 -1.52
CA ASP A 317 15.99 20.30 -1.29
C ASP A 317 16.77 21.23 -2.24
N THR A 318 17.67 20.66 -3.04
CA THR A 318 18.48 21.42 -4.00
C THR A 318 17.65 21.79 -5.21
N ALA A 319 17.42 23.10 -5.38
CA ALA A 319 16.78 23.65 -6.56
C ALA A 319 17.51 23.25 -7.85
N CYS A 320 16.78 23.20 -8.96
CA CYS A 320 17.35 22.95 -10.28
C CYS A 320 18.57 23.84 -10.55
N THR A 321 19.72 23.22 -10.81
CA THR A 321 20.95 23.90 -11.20
C THR A 321 21.14 23.77 -12.70
N THR A 322 21.16 24.91 -13.39
CA THR A 322 21.61 25.00 -14.77
C THR A 322 23.12 25.22 -14.72
N PRO A 323 23.96 24.36 -15.32
CA PRO A 323 25.39 24.61 -15.39
C PRO A 323 25.66 25.98 -16.04
N ASN A 324 26.38 26.86 -15.34
CA ASN A 324 26.85 28.12 -15.93
C ASN A 324 27.95 27.79 -16.95
N GLY A 325 27.65 27.87 -18.24
CA GLY A 325 28.65 27.80 -19.31
C GLY A 325 28.16 27.02 -20.53
N GLY A 326 28.28 27.62 -21.71
CA GLY A 326 27.99 26.94 -22.98
C GLY A 326 28.86 25.70 -23.13
N GLY A 327 28.23 24.53 -23.07
CA GLY A 327 28.97 23.26 -23.16
C GLY A 327 28.14 22.06 -22.73
N GLY A 328 26.98 21.83 -23.35
CA GLY A 328 26.27 20.54 -23.36
C GLY A 328 25.87 19.89 -22.02
N ALA A 329 26.20 20.48 -20.87
CA ALA A 329 25.94 19.91 -19.56
C ALA A 329 24.45 20.02 -19.21
N ALA A 330 23.89 18.93 -18.69
CA ALA A 330 22.46 18.85 -18.41
C ALA A 330 22.07 19.75 -17.22
N THR A 331 20.89 20.36 -17.29
CA THR A 331 20.26 20.97 -16.10
C THR A 331 19.90 19.86 -15.13
N VAL A 332 20.26 19.98 -13.85
CA VAL A 332 19.98 18.94 -12.84
C VAL A 332 19.00 19.46 -11.80
N CYS A 333 17.87 18.78 -11.67
CA CYS A 333 16.81 19.05 -10.71
C CYS A 333 16.71 17.90 -9.71
N CYS A 334 16.76 18.21 -8.42
CA CYS A 334 16.61 17.21 -7.36
C CYS A 334 15.33 17.41 -6.54
N ASP A 335 14.60 18.51 -6.76
CA ASP A 335 13.48 18.96 -5.92
C ASP A 335 12.10 18.71 -6.55
N VAL A 336 12.02 18.05 -7.71
CA VAL A 336 10.78 17.82 -8.45
C VAL A 336 10.32 16.38 -8.32
N ASN A 337 9.10 16.18 -7.85
CA ASN A 337 8.49 14.84 -7.78
C ASN A 337 7.95 14.47 -9.18
N PRO A 338 8.40 13.37 -9.80
CA PRO A 338 8.00 13.03 -11.16
C PRO A 338 6.52 12.65 -11.29
N ILE A 339 5.87 12.13 -10.25
CA ILE A 339 4.45 11.73 -10.29
C ILE A 339 3.56 12.97 -10.27
N THR A 340 3.84 13.93 -9.39
CA THR A 340 3.05 15.17 -9.30
C THR A 340 3.49 16.21 -10.33
N GLY A 341 4.73 16.12 -10.80
CA GLY A 341 5.39 17.12 -11.63
C GLY A 341 5.78 18.40 -10.88
N LEU A 342 5.62 18.47 -9.55
CA LEU A 342 5.79 19.69 -8.77
C LEU A 342 7.07 19.68 -7.94
N LYS A 343 7.65 20.87 -7.73
CA LYS A 343 8.70 21.06 -6.73
C LYS A 343 8.20 20.82 -5.32
N LYS A 344 9.12 20.42 -4.44
CA LYS A 344 8.91 20.30 -2.99
C LYS A 344 8.44 21.63 -2.37
N THR A 345 9.02 22.75 -2.82
CA THR A 345 8.70 24.09 -2.32
C THR A 345 8.60 25.08 -3.48
N GLY A 346 7.62 25.99 -3.44
CA GLY A 346 7.47 27.07 -4.43
C GLY A 346 7.22 26.57 -5.86
N GLY A 347 6.62 25.38 -6.00
CA GLY A 347 6.37 24.75 -7.28
C GLY A 347 5.24 25.38 -8.09
N ALA A 348 5.11 24.91 -9.32
CA ALA A 348 4.04 25.28 -10.23
C ALA A 348 2.63 25.02 -9.64
N THR A 349 1.62 25.76 -10.11
CA THR A 349 0.22 25.55 -9.73
C THR A 349 -0.66 25.42 -10.98
N GLY A 350 -1.73 24.65 -10.89
CA GLY A 350 -2.73 24.53 -11.97
C GLY A 350 -2.28 23.63 -13.13
N ALA A 351 -2.28 24.17 -14.35
CA ALA A 351 -2.18 23.41 -15.60
C ALA A 351 -0.73 23.17 -16.10
N ILE A 352 0.28 23.54 -15.30
CA ILE A 352 1.70 23.44 -15.64
C ILE A 352 2.47 22.67 -14.56
N THR A 353 3.66 22.16 -14.91
CA THR A 353 4.53 21.41 -13.98
C THR A 353 5.97 21.95 -14.00
N ASP A 354 6.74 21.58 -12.98
CA ASP A 354 8.18 21.79 -12.88
C ASP A 354 8.98 20.67 -13.56
N LEU A 355 8.34 19.54 -13.86
CA LEU A 355 8.87 18.47 -14.71
C LEU A 355 8.65 18.86 -16.18
N LYS A 356 9.66 19.45 -16.81
CA LYS A 356 9.56 20.08 -18.14
C LYS A 356 10.88 20.03 -18.90
N GLY A 357 10.83 20.37 -20.18
CA GLY A 357 12.04 20.63 -20.95
C GLY A 357 12.79 21.89 -20.46
N THR A 358 13.84 22.26 -21.17
CA THR A 358 14.61 23.49 -20.88
C THR A 358 14.81 24.33 -22.13
N SER A 359 15.17 25.60 -21.94
CA SER A 359 15.48 26.49 -23.05
C SER A 359 16.58 25.90 -23.94
N GLY A 360 16.47 26.07 -25.25
CA GLY A 360 17.40 25.49 -26.22
C GLY A 360 17.33 23.96 -26.34
N GLN A 361 16.32 23.31 -25.74
CA GLN A 361 16.07 21.86 -25.83
C GLN A 361 17.26 21.00 -25.35
N ALA A 362 18.07 21.53 -24.43
CA ALA A 362 19.17 20.79 -23.82
C ALA A 362 18.66 19.64 -22.93
N LYS A 363 19.56 18.73 -22.55
CA LYS A 363 19.25 17.63 -21.62
C LYS A 363 18.88 18.19 -20.23
N VAL A 364 17.87 17.60 -19.61
CA VAL A 364 17.46 17.91 -18.22
C VAL A 364 17.36 16.61 -17.44
N GLU A 365 17.98 16.57 -16.27
CA GLU A 365 17.99 15.43 -15.36
C GLU A 365 17.13 15.73 -14.13
N TYR A 366 16.16 14.86 -13.86
CA TYR A 366 15.30 14.92 -12.68
C TYR A 366 15.64 13.74 -11.78
N LYS A 367 16.37 14.00 -10.70
CA LYS A 367 16.81 12.99 -9.72
C LYS A 367 15.81 12.90 -8.58
N PHE A 368 15.48 11.67 -8.19
CA PHE A 368 14.56 11.40 -7.10
C PHE A 368 14.89 10.05 -6.46
N THR A 369 14.39 9.84 -5.25
CA THR A 369 14.61 8.61 -4.48
C THR A 369 13.27 7.93 -4.28
N VAL A 370 13.21 6.63 -4.55
CA VAL A 370 12.08 5.80 -4.09
C VAL A 370 12.48 5.19 -2.75
N VAL A 371 11.70 5.50 -1.73
CA VAL A 371 11.87 4.98 -0.38
C VAL A 371 10.83 3.89 -0.17
N ALA A 372 11.26 2.71 0.27
CA ALA A 372 10.37 1.61 0.57
C ALA A 372 9.48 1.91 1.78
N GLN A 373 8.44 1.10 1.97
CA GLN A 373 7.49 1.25 3.08
C GLN A 373 8.16 1.19 4.47
N ASP A 374 9.26 0.45 4.60
CA ASP A 374 10.05 0.40 5.84
C ASP A 374 10.72 1.74 6.21
N GLY A 375 10.76 2.69 5.26
CA GLY A 375 11.39 4.00 5.36
C GLY A 375 12.91 3.96 5.54
N LYS A 376 13.55 2.83 5.24
CA LYS A 376 14.99 2.61 5.36
C LYS A 376 15.61 2.20 4.03
N THR A 377 14.99 1.27 3.30
CA THR A 377 15.47 0.87 1.99
C THR A 377 15.17 1.97 0.97
N LYS A 378 16.20 2.36 0.21
CA LYS A 378 16.13 3.42 -0.78
C LYS A 378 16.77 2.96 -2.09
N LYS A 379 16.22 3.42 -3.21
CA LYS A 379 16.85 3.35 -4.54
C LYS A 379 16.77 4.72 -5.19
N HIS A 380 17.86 5.11 -5.85
CA HIS A 380 17.97 6.38 -6.52
C HIS A 380 17.69 6.22 -8.01
N TYR A 381 16.92 7.16 -8.53
CA TYR A 381 16.45 7.18 -9.89
C TYR A 381 16.67 8.55 -10.52
N LYS A 382 16.72 8.57 -11.84
CA LYS A 382 16.81 9.78 -12.63
C LYS A 382 15.93 9.64 -13.86
N LEU A 383 15.15 10.68 -14.17
CA LEU A 383 14.52 10.85 -15.47
C LEU A 383 15.32 11.88 -16.28
N THR A 384 15.79 11.51 -17.47
CA THR A 384 16.43 12.42 -18.41
C THR A 384 15.45 12.80 -19.51
N ILE A 385 15.14 14.10 -19.63
CA ILE A 385 14.38 14.66 -20.76
C ILE A 385 15.37 15.15 -21.82
N ASN A 386 15.00 15.03 -23.10
CA ASN A 386 15.84 15.34 -24.26
C ASN A 386 17.08 14.44 -24.40
N ALA A 387 16.98 13.20 -23.92
CA ALA A 387 17.98 12.18 -24.21
C ALA A 387 18.00 11.87 -25.71
N GLU A 388 19.10 11.30 -26.20
CA GLU A 388 19.20 10.87 -27.59
C GLU A 388 18.57 9.49 -27.75
N ALA A 389 17.83 9.26 -28.84
CA ALA A 389 17.44 7.92 -29.23
C ALA A 389 18.69 7.07 -29.57
N PRO A 390 18.68 5.75 -29.37
CA PRO A 390 19.87 4.91 -29.48
C PRO A 390 20.41 4.97 -30.91
N THR A 391 21.69 5.27 -31.13
CA THR A 391 22.28 5.07 -32.46
C THR A 391 22.22 3.58 -32.80
N ALA A 392 21.79 3.21 -34.01
CA ALA A 392 21.90 1.82 -34.44
C ALA A 392 23.37 1.40 -34.31
N PRO A 393 23.69 0.14 -33.93
CA PRO A 393 25.06 -0.32 -33.96
C PRO A 393 25.58 -0.08 -35.38
N ALA A 394 26.75 0.55 -35.49
CA ALA A 394 27.42 0.71 -36.76
C ALA A 394 27.51 -0.67 -37.40
N SER A 395 26.86 -0.86 -38.55
CA SER A 395 27.07 -2.04 -39.37
C SER A 395 28.54 -2.03 -39.80
N ASN A 396 29.35 -2.89 -39.17
CA ASN A 396 30.69 -3.18 -39.65
C ASN A 396 30.65 -3.95 -40.96
#